data_AF-A0A5E5BPZ8-F1
#
_entry.id   AF-A0A5E5BPZ8-F1
#
_cell.length_a   1.000
_cell.length_b   1.000
_cell.length_c   1.000
_cell.angle_alpha   90.00
_cell.angle_beta   90.00
_cell.angle_gamma   90.00
#
_symmetry.space_group_name_H-M   'P 1'
#
loop_
_entity.id
_entity.type
_entity.pdbx_description
1 polymer ?
#
loop_
_entity_poly.entity_id
_entity_poly.type
_entity_poly.pdbx_seq_one_letter_code
_entity_poly.pdbx_strand_id
1 'polypeptide(L)'
;MKHSTRARAGIAIPKTSTASGTIRPVAALRWFAAGALALSLSACFTPPWQQLPPSASQADVQARLGKPKEVYPLAPGVTRWLYPTKPFGEETIAADFDAQGRLLGTTQVLSTPEFNKVEIDKWTKTDVLHHFGEPVETSYFPRMKREVWTYRFKQDDVWFSMMNFYFDPDGIVKTTQVSPDPLHEKRDNNMF
;
A
#
# COMPACT_ATOMS: atom_id res chain seq x y z
N MET A 1 92.02 -7.36 1.27
CA MET A 1 91.92 -8.18 0.04
C MET A 1 91.42 -7.30 -1.09
N LYS A 2 92.08 -7.41 -2.25
CA LYS A 2 91.92 -6.61 -3.47
C LYS A 2 90.63 -6.99 -4.23
N HIS A 3 90.12 -6.05 -5.05
CA HIS A 3 89.52 -6.18 -6.40
C HIS A 3 88.45 -5.09 -6.58
N SER A 4 88.69 -4.05 -7.38
CA SER A 4 88.68 -3.97 -8.86
C SER A 4 87.29 -3.59 -9.42
N THR A 5 87.18 -2.30 -9.74
CA THR A 5 86.58 -1.67 -10.94
C THR A 5 85.46 -2.39 -11.70
N ARG A 6 84.33 -1.68 -11.86
CA ARG A 6 83.64 -1.56 -13.15
C ARG A 6 82.85 -0.25 -13.25
N ALA A 7 83.23 0.58 -14.22
CA ALA A 7 82.44 1.69 -14.71
C ALA A 7 81.23 1.19 -15.51
N ARG A 8 80.10 1.91 -15.46
CA ARG A 8 79.04 1.81 -16.47
C ARG A 8 78.65 3.21 -16.96
N ALA A 9 78.64 3.30 -18.29
CA ALA A 9 78.33 4.47 -19.09
C ALA A 9 76.86 4.90 -18.95
N GLY A 10 76.63 6.19 -19.20
CA GLY A 10 75.32 6.83 -19.13
C GLY A 10 74.38 6.49 -20.27
N ILE A 11 73.20 7.12 -20.25
CA ILE A 11 72.34 7.43 -21.40
C ILE A 11 71.44 8.61 -20.98
N ALA A 12 71.31 9.57 -21.90
CA ALA A 12 70.64 10.85 -21.75
C ALA A 12 69.12 10.75 -21.63
N ILE A 13 68.54 11.77 -20.99
CA ILE A 13 67.10 11.98 -20.80
C ILE A 13 66.47 12.49 -22.11
N PRO A 14 65.45 11.83 -22.69
CA PRO A 14 64.68 12.41 -23.78
C PRO A 14 63.71 13.47 -23.23
N LYS A 15 63.82 14.70 -23.74
CA LYS A 15 62.83 15.77 -23.51
C LYS A 15 61.56 15.46 -24.29
N THR A 16 60.47 15.14 -23.61
CA THR A 16 59.13 15.07 -24.21
C THR A 16 58.50 16.46 -24.24
N SER A 17 58.25 16.94 -25.46
CA SER A 17 57.54 18.18 -25.76
C SER A 17 56.04 18.00 -25.48
N THR A 18 55.45 18.87 -24.65
CA THR A 18 54.01 18.89 -24.37
C THR A 18 53.30 19.77 -25.39
N ALA A 19 52.54 19.16 -26.31
CA ALA A 19 51.64 19.89 -27.20
C ALA A 19 50.32 20.19 -26.47
N SER A 20 50.02 21.48 -26.24
CA SER A 20 48.74 21.95 -25.72
C SER A 20 47.72 22.02 -26.86
N GLY A 21 46.71 21.14 -26.83
CA GLY A 21 45.53 21.22 -27.69
C GLY A 21 44.37 21.89 -26.95
N THR A 22 43.95 23.06 -27.41
CA THR A 22 42.81 23.81 -26.88
C THR A 22 41.49 23.19 -27.34
N ILE A 23 40.79 22.49 -26.44
CA ILE A 23 39.46 21.90 -26.72
C ILE A 23 38.38 22.98 -26.56
N ARG A 24 37.60 23.23 -27.62
CA ARG A 24 36.52 24.23 -27.66
C ARG A 24 35.33 23.77 -26.76
N PRO A 25 34.83 24.57 -25.81
CA PRO A 25 33.92 24.11 -24.75
C PRO A 25 32.43 24.15 -25.12
N VAL A 26 32.06 23.92 -26.39
CA VAL A 26 30.67 24.13 -26.84
C VAL A 26 29.82 22.85 -26.74
N ALA A 27 30.44 21.67 -26.70
CA ALA A 27 29.73 20.39 -26.62
C ALA A 27 29.27 20.02 -25.20
N ALA A 28 29.94 20.51 -24.16
CA ALA A 28 29.67 20.12 -22.77
C ALA A 28 28.34 20.71 -22.25
N LEU A 29 27.93 21.89 -22.72
CA LEU A 29 26.77 22.61 -22.18
C LEU A 29 25.43 21.97 -22.57
N ARG A 30 25.37 21.27 -23.71
CA ARG A 30 24.14 20.56 -24.17
C ARG A 30 23.88 19.25 -23.41
N TRP A 31 24.91 18.63 -22.85
CA TRP A 31 24.77 17.37 -22.12
C TRP A 31 24.32 17.58 -20.66
N PHE A 32 24.68 18.72 -20.05
CA PHE A 32 24.21 19.07 -18.70
C PHE A 32 22.72 19.44 -18.68
N ALA A 33 22.18 20.06 -19.74
CA ALA A 33 20.75 20.39 -19.82
C ALA A 33 19.86 19.14 -19.96
N ALA A 34 20.34 18.09 -20.64
CA ALA A 34 19.62 16.82 -20.78
C ALA A 34 19.67 15.97 -19.50
N GLY A 35 20.78 16.01 -18.75
CA GLY A 35 20.89 15.31 -17.46
C GLY A 35 20.03 15.92 -16.36
N ALA A 36 19.89 17.25 -16.32
CA ALA A 36 19.09 17.94 -15.30
C ALA A 36 17.57 17.73 -15.46
N LEU A 37 17.09 17.44 -16.68
CA LEU A 37 15.67 17.17 -16.95
C LEU A 37 15.28 15.69 -16.66
N ALA A 38 16.24 14.77 -16.62
CA ALA A 38 16.00 13.35 -16.36
C ALA A 38 15.88 12.99 -14.87
N LEU A 39 16.23 13.89 -13.96
CA LEU A 39 16.27 13.65 -12.51
C LEU A 39 15.03 14.15 -11.74
N SER A 40 14.02 14.70 -12.41
CA SER A 40 12.94 15.45 -11.76
C SER A 40 11.60 14.72 -11.57
N LEU A 41 11.48 13.42 -11.88
CA LEU A 41 10.17 12.71 -11.84
C LEU A 41 10.07 11.52 -10.87
N SER A 42 10.76 11.53 -9.73
CA SER A 42 10.49 10.62 -8.62
C SER A 42 9.55 11.26 -7.58
N ALA A 43 8.31 11.57 -7.97
CA ALA A 43 7.28 11.90 -6.98
C ALA A 43 6.75 10.59 -6.37
N CYS A 44 7.16 10.26 -5.14
CA CYS A 44 6.54 9.19 -4.38
C CYS A 44 5.07 9.55 -4.11
N PHE A 45 4.14 8.79 -4.69
CA PHE A 45 2.72 8.93 -4.38
C PHE A 45 2.43 8.23 -3.05
N THR A 46 2.29 9.01 -1.99
CA THR A 46 1.80 8.51 -0.70
C THR A 46 0.30 8.79 -0.59
N PRO A 47 -0.55 7.80 -0.30
CA PRO A 47 -1.98 8.00 -0.13
C PRO A 47 -2.31 9.09 0.93
N PRO A 48 -3.32 9.94 0.73
CA PRO A 48 -3.64 11.04 1.64
C PRO A 48 -3.88 10.62 3.10
N TRP A 49 -4.44 9.44 3.32
CA TRP A 49 -4.72 8.91 4.65
C TRP A 49 -3.46 8.55 5.44
N GLN A 50 -2.36 8.18 4.76
CA GLN A 50 -1.07 7.91 5.39
C GLN A 50 -0.29 9.19 5.77
N GLN A 51 -0.74 10.36 5.28
CA GLN A 51 -0.08 11.65 5.53
C GLN A 51 -0.70 12.41 6.71
N LEU A 52 -1.74 11.86 7.34
CA LEU A 52 -2.40 12.51 8.46
C LEU A 52 -1.48 12.48 9.69
N PRO A 53 -1.26 13.63 10.36
CA PRO A 53 -0.44 13.66 11.55
C PRO A 53 -1.14 12.89 12.69
N PRO A 54 -0.38 12.23 13.58
CA PRO A 54 -0.93 11.69 14.81
C PRO A 54 -1.71 12.76 15.57
N SER A 55 -2.82 12.38 16.21
CA SER A 55 -3.69 13.30 16.93
C SER A 55 -4.30 14.42 16.06
N ALA A 56 -4.36 14.30 14.73
CA ALA A 56 -5.13 15.22 13.89
C ALA A 56 -6.58 15.38 14.41
N SER A 57 -7.16 16.58 14.28
CA SER A 57 -8.57 16.76 14.63
C SER A 57 -9.48 16.08 13.61
N GLN A 58 -10.69 15.73 14.02
CA GLN A 58 -11.74 15.26 13.12
C GLN A 58 -11.96 16.19 11.91
N ALA A 59 -11.88 17.52 12.12
CA ALA A 59 -12.00 18.50 11.04
C ALA A 59 -10.84 18.41 10.03
N ASP A 60 -9.61 18.23 10.50
CA ASP A 60 -8.44 18.07 9.63
C ASP A 60 -8.54 16.78 8.80
N VAL A 61 -9.00 15.69 9.42
CA VAL A 61 -9.22 14.42 8.72
C VAL A 61 -10.32 14.58 7.65
N GLN A 62 -11.43 15.25 7.97
CA GLN A 62 -12.48 15.51 6.98
C GLN A 62 -12.02 16.44 5.86
N ALA A 63 -11.18 17.43 6.16
CA ALA A 63 -10.61 18.30 5.13
C ALA A 63 -9.72 17.51 4.16
N ARG A 64 -9.07 16.44 4.62
CA ARG A 64 -8.17 15.61 3.81
C ARG A 64 -8.87 14.46 3.09
N LEU A 65 -9.79 13.76 3.75
CA LEU A 65 -10.44 12.54 3.25
C LEU A 65 -11.90 12.73 2.83
N GLY A 66 -12.51 13.87 3.19
CA GLY A 66 -13.94 14.12 3.03
C GLY A 66 -14.74 13.64 4.23
N LYS A 67 -16.08 13.66 4.10
CA LYS A 67 -16.97 13.13 5.14
C LYS A 67 -16.89 11.60 5.16
N PRO A 68 -16.83 10.95 6.34
CA PRO A 68 -16.90 9.50 6.41
C PRO A 68 -18.25 9.01 5.90
N LYS A 69 -18.26 7.83 5.27
CA LYS A 69 -19.50 7.22 4.79
C LYS A 69 -20.18 6.40 5.87
N GLU A 70 -19.38 5.79 6.75
CA GLU A 70 -19.88 5.01 7.88
C GLU A 70 -19.12 5.42 9.16
N VAL A 71 -19.81 5.38 10.30
CA VAL A 71 -19.27 5.76 11.61
C VAL A 71 -19.76 4.76 12.64
N TYR A 72 -18.84 4.11 13.35
CA TYR A 72 -19.14 3.06 14.31
C TYR A 72 -18.38 3.24 15.64
N PRO A 73 -18.96 2.82 16.76
CA PRO A 73 -18.20 2.64 18.00
C PRO A 73 -17.33 1.38 17.89
N LEU A 74 -16.02 1.51 18.06
CA LEU A 74 -15.09 0.37 17.96
C LEU A 74 -14.76 -0.23 19.33
N ALA A 75 -14.53 0.63 20.32
CA ALA A 75 -14.22 0.26 21.69
C ALA A 75 -14.72 1.38 22.63
N PRO A 76 -14.74 1.18 23.96
CA PRO A 76 -15.14 2.23 24.89
C PRO A 76 -14.32 3.52 24.66
N GLY A 77 -15.01 4.58 24.25
CA GLY A 77 -14.38 5.87 23.94
C GLY A 77 -13.63 5.94 22.60
N VAL A 78 -13.70 4.90 21.76
CA VAL A 78 -13.08 4.91 20.42
C VAL A 78 -14.16 4.90 19.35
N THR A 79 -14.12 5.90 18.47
CA THR A 79 -14.99 6.00 17.30
C THR A 79 -14.20 5.72 16.04
N ARG A 80 -14.70 4.81 15.21
CA ARG A 80 -14.15 4.49 13.90
C ARG A 80 -14.95 5.16 12.80
N TRP A 81 -14.25 5.82 11.90
CA TRP A 81 -14.78 6.36 10.65
C TRP A 81 -14.31 5.50 9.49
N LEU A 82 -15.22 5.09 8.62
CA LEU A 82 -14.89 4.27 7.45
C LEU A 82 -15.14 5.03 6.14
N TYR A 83 -14.20 4.84 5.22
CA TYR A 83 -14.18 5.40 3.88
C TYR A 83 -14.12 4.29 2.84
N PRO A 84 -15.22 3.53 2.62
CA PRO A 84 -15.27 2.48 1.62
C PRO A 84 -15.29 3.04 0.20
N THR A 85 -14.60 2.38 -0.71
CA THR A 85 -14.49 2.74 -2.15
C THR A 85 -15.58 2.11 -3.03
N LYS A 86 -16.78 1.90 -2.46
CA LYS A 86 -17.95 1.30 -3.11
C LYS A 86 -18.42 2.02 -4.39
N PRO A 87 -19.12 1.31 -5.31
CA PRO A 87 -19.64 -0.07 -5.19
C PRO A 87 -18.64 -1.18 -5.57
N PHE A 88 -17.58 -0.86 -6.31
CA PHE A 88 -16.54 -1.83 -6.74
C PHE A 88 -15.26 -1.69 -5.92
N GLY A 89 -15.38 -1.23 -4.67
CA GLY A 89 -14.24 -0.92 -3.82
C GLY A 89 -13.56 -2.16 -3.29
N GLU A 90 -12.24 -2.21 -3.43
CA GLU A 90 -11.35 -3.22 -2.83
C GLU A 90 -10.72 -2.72 -1.53
N GLU A 91 -11.02 -1.47 -1.18
CA GLU A 91 -10.37 -0.71 -0.13
C GLU A 91 -11.41 -0.01 0.75
N THR A 92 -11.19 -0.10 2.07
CA THR A 92 -11.89 0.70 3.06
C THR A 92 -10.87 1.25 4.04
N ILE A 93 -10.71 2.58 4.04
CA ILE A 93 -9.83 3.22 5.01
C ILE A 93 -10.61 3.45 6.29
N ALA A 94 -10.08 2.96 7.42
CA ALA A 94 -10.53 3.30 8.76
C ALA A 94 -9.69 4.45 9.31
N ALA A 95 -10.34 5.38 10.00
CA ALA A 95 -9.71 6.39 10.85
C ALA A 95 -10.31 6.29 12.25
N ASP A 96 -9.49 6.01 13.25
CA ASP A 96 -9.93 5.79 14.63
C ASP A 96 -9.65 7.01 15.48
N PHE A 97 -10.62 7.43 16.29
CA PHE A 97 -10.56 8.62 17.12
C PHE A 97 -10.79 8.26 18.58
N ASP A 98 -10.07 8.92 19.47
CA ASP A 98 -10.34 8.86 20.92
C ASP A 98 -11.61 9.62 21.31
N ALA A 99 -11.93 9.59 22.61
CA ALA A 99 -13.12 10.23 23.16
C ALA A 99 -13.08 11.77 23.05
N GLN A 100 -11.91 12.35 22.77
CA GLN A 100 -11.68 13.77 22.56
C GLN A 100 -11.70 14.15 21.06
N GLY A 101 -11.92 13.19 20.16
CA GLY A 101 -11.95 13.42 18.72
C GLY A 101 -10.57 13.63 18.10
N ARG A 102 -9.50 13.10 18.72
CA ARG A 102 -8.14 13.12 18.19
C ARG A 102 -7.84 11.80 17.47
N LEU A 103 -7.21 11.89 16.30
CA LEU A 103 -6.85 10.74 15.49
C LEU A 103 -5.83 9.86 16.22
N LEU A 104 -6.21 8.60 16.46
CA LEU A 104 -5.34 7.54 16.96
C LEU A 104 -4.50 6.94 15.83
N GLY A 105 -5.12 6.76 14.65
CA GLY A 105 -4.45 6.25 13.46
C GLY A 105 -5.40 5.96 12.32
N THR A 106 -4.83 5.56 11.18
CA THR A 106 -5.56 5.14 10.00
C THR A 106 -5.10 3.77 9.51
N THR A 107 -6.00 2.95 8.96
CA THR A 107 -5.68 1.59 8.50
C THR A 107 -6.53 1.19 7.30
N GLN A 108 -5.96 0.44 6.35
CA GLN A 108 -6.71 -0.26 5.30
C GLN A 108 -7.31 -1.54 5.89
N VAL A 109 -8.62 -1.57 6.13
CA VAL A 109 -9.27 -2.69 6.84
C VAL A 109 -9.59 -3.88 5.94
N LEU A 110 -9.66 -3.70 4.62
CA LEU A 110 -9.88 -4.81 3.68
C LEU A 110 -8.53 -5.43 3.27
N SER A 111 -7.89 -6.14 4.21
CA SER A 111 -6.57 -6.73 3.99
C SER A 111 -6.40 -8.06 4.72
N THR A 112 -5.52 -8.94 4.21
CA THR A 112 -5.22 -10.24 4.83
C THR A 112 -4.88 -10.12 6.33
N PRO A 113 -4.01 -9.19 6.78
CA PRO A 113 -3.69 -9.04 8.20
C PRO A 113 -4.89 -8.66 9.07
N GLU A 114 -5.82 -7.85 8.55
CA GLU A 114 -7.01 -7.44 9.28
C GLU A 114 -8.05 -8.55 9.34
N PHE A 115 -8.24 -9.29 8.26
CA PHE A 115 -9.12 -10.46 8.26
C PHE A 115 -8.64 -11.57 9.20
N ASN A 116 -7.33 -11.73 9.37
CA ASN A 116 -6.75 -12.68 10.32
C ASN A 116 -7.04 -12.36 11.80
N LYS A 117 -7.53 -11.14 12.11
CA LYS A 117 -7.94 -10.77 13.47
C LYS A 117 -9.33 -11.30 13.85
N VAL A 118 -10.10 -11.76 12.87
CA VAL A 118 -11.48 -12.21 13.10
C VAL A 118 -11.46 -13.53 13.88
N GLU A 119 -12.13 -13.54 15.02
CA GLU A 119 -12.25 -14.73 15.86
C GLU A 119 -13.53 -15.50 15.54
N ILE A 120 -13.37 -16.69 14.97
CA ILE A 120 -14.46 -17.64 14.74
C ILE A 120 -15.14 -17.99 16.07
N ASP A 121 -16.47 -18.18 16.01
CA ASP A 121 -17.35 -18.46 17.15
C ASP A 121 -17.45 -17.34 18.20
N LYS A 122 -16.83 -16.17 17.96
CA LYS A 122 -16.87 -15.02 18.86
C LYS A 122 -17.34 -13.75 18.18
N TRP A 123 -16.76 -13.41 17.03
CA TRP A 123 -17.13 -12.19 16.33
C TRP A 123 -18.57 -12.29 15.81
N THR A 124 -19.31 -11.22 16.03
CA THR A 124 -20.68 -11.05 15.58
C THR A 124 -20.73 -10.29 14.24
N LYS A 125 -21.90 -10.26 13.61
CA LYS A 125 -22.18 -9.36 12.48
C LYS A 125 -21.86 -7.90 12.82
N THR A 126 -22.14 -7.47 14.05
CA THR A 126 -21.84 -6.11 14.51
C THR A 126 -20.34 -5.87 14.55
N ASP A 127 -19.55 -6.83 15.03
CA ASP A 127 -18.08 -6.68 15.07
C ASP A 127 -17.50 -6.60 13.65
N VAL A 128 -17.97 -7.46 12.74
CA VAL A 128 -17.56 -7.43 11.33
C VAL A 128 -17.95 -6.09 10.69
N LEU A 129 -19.18 -5.61 10.93
CA LEU A 129 -19.66 -4.33 10.40
C LEU A 129 -18.86 -3.14 10.94
N HIS A 130 -18.60 -3.10 12.25
CA HIS A 130 -17.87 -2.00 12.87
C HIS A 130 -16.40 -2.00 12.45
N HIS A 131 -15.81 -3.17 12.18
CA HIS A 131 -14.41 -3.28 11.80
C HIS A 131 -14.19 -3.00 10.31
N PHE A 132 -14.98 -3.63 9.43
CA PHE A 132 -14.77 -3.62 7.97
C PHE A 132 -15.76 -2.74 7.19
N GLY A 133 -16.85 -2.32 7.81
CA GLY A 133 -17.95 -1.60 7.17
C GLY A 133 -18.98 -2.54 6.55
N GLU A 134 -19.96 -1.95 5.89
CA GLU A 134 -21.00 -2.70 5.20
C GLU A 134 -20.40 -3.55 4.06
N PRO A 135 -20.87 -4.79 3.86
CA PRO A 135 -20.39 -5.61 2.75
C PRO A 135 -20.78 -5.05 1.39
N VAL A 136 -20.10 -5.52 0.33
CA VAL A 136 -20.50 -5.22 -1.06
C VAL A 136 -21.59 -6.15 -1.56
N GLU A 137 -21.72 -7.34 -0.97
CA GLU A 137 -22.73 -8.32 -1.29
C GLU A 137 -23.20 -9.06 -0.03
N THR A 138 -24.49 -9.39 0.02
CA THR A 138 -25.08 -10.24 1.05
C THR A 138 -25.87 -11.37 0.38
N SER A 139 -25.56 -12.60 0.77
CA SER A 139 -26.17 -13.82 0.25
C SER A 139 -26.67 -14.71 1.39
N TYR A 140 -27.59 -15.63 1.12
CA TYR A 140 -28.06 -16.61 2.10
C TYR A 140 -28.02 -18.02 1.52
N PHE A 141 -27.49 -18.98 2.26
CA PHE A 141 -27.37 -20.38 1.89
C PHE A 141 -28.33 -21.24 2.71
N PRO A 142 -29.54 -21.58 2.20
CA PRO A 142 -30.58 -22.23 2.99
C PRO A 142 -30.20 -23.59 3.55
N ARG A 143 -29.43 -24.39 2.79
CA ARG A 143 -29.00 -25.73 3.21
C ARG A 143 -28.09 -25.71 4.44
N MET A 144 -27.27 -24.66 4.56
CA MET A 144 -26.37 -24.47 5.70
C MET A 144 -26.97 -23.56 6.78
N LYS A 145 -28.09 -22.88 6.48
CA LYS A 145 -28.67 -21.80 7.28
C LYS A 145 -27.62 -20.73 7.61
N ARG A 146 -26.89 -20.28 6.59
CA ARG A 146 -25.84 -19.26 6.73
C ARG A 146 -26.19 -18.02 5.93
N GLU A 147 -26.09 -16.87 6.57
CA GLU A 147 -25.96 -15.59 5.87
C GLU A 147 -24.48 -15.36 5.55
N VAL A 148 -24.19 -14.79 4.38
CA VAL A 148 -22.83 -14.55 3.92
C VAL A 148 -22.68 -13.10 3.54
N TRP A 149 -21.70 -12.45 4.15
CA TRP A 149 -21.26 -11.12 3.78
C TRP A 149 -19.96 -11.19 3.02
N THR A 150 -19.89 -10.46 1.91
CA THR A 150 -18.74 -10.52 1.03
C THR A 150 -18.10 -9.15 0.86
N TYR A 151 -16.77 -9.14 0.88
CA TYR A 151 -15.91 -7.98 0.71
C TYR A 151 -14.90 -8.25 -0.39
N ARG A 152 -14.73 -7.32 -1.32
CA ARG A 152 -13.67 -7.38 -2.34
C ARG A 152 -12.39 -6.79 -1.75
N PHE A 153 -11.24 -7.39 -2.06
CA PHE A 153 -9.95 -6.88 -1.64
C PHE A 153 -8.83 -7.38 -2.56
N LYS A 154 -7.67 -6.73 -2.48
CA LYS A 154 -6.44 -7.26 -3.06
C LYS A 154 -5.71 -8.11 -2.03
N GLN A 155 -5.75 -9.42 -2.21
CA GLN A 155 -4.97 -10.32 -1.37
C GLN A 155 -3.48 -10.14 -1.69
N ASP A 156 -2.71 -9.84 -0.64
CA ASP A 156 -1.27 -9.63 -0.67
C ASP A 156 -0.86 -8.57 -1.72
N ASP A 157 -1.72 -7.56 -1.91
CA ASP A 157 -1.59 -6.46 -2.88
C ASP A 157 -1.51 -6.89 -4.36
N VAL A 158 -1.76 -8.17 -4.66
CA VAL A 158 -1.56 -8.76 -6.00
C VAL A 158 -2.82 -9.41 -6.56
N TRP A 159 -3.57 -10.16 -5.74
CA TRP A 159 -4.66 -11.02 -6.24
C TRP A 159 -6.04 -10.43 -5.95
N PHE A 160 -6.84 -10.17 -6.99
CA PHE A 160 -8.23 -9.77 -6.84
C PHE A 160 -9.05 -10.91 -6.22
N SER A 161 -9.48 -10.71 -4.98
CA SER A 161 -10.09 -11.74 -4.15
C SER A 161 -11.32 -11.21 -3.42
N MET A 162 -12.14 -12.13 -2.95
CA MET A 162 -13.32 -11.87 -2.15
C MET A 162 -13.19 -12.59 -0.81
N MET A 163 -13.30 -11.85 0.28
CA MET A 163 -13.42 -12.39 1.64
C MET A 163 -14.90 -12.59 1.96
N ASN A 164 -15.28 -13.80 2.34
CA ASN A 164 -16.64 -14.18 2.67
C ASN A 164 -16.75 -14.57 4.15
N PHE A 165 -17.66 -13.92 4.88
CA PHE A 165 -17.98 -14.23 6.28
C PHE A 165 -19.30 -14.98 6.35
N TYR A 166 -19.29 -16.19 6.88
CA TYR A 166 -20.48 -17.02 7.06
C TYR A 166 -20.99 -16.89 8.49
N PHE A 167 -22.19 -16.36 8.66
CA PHE A 167 -22.85 -16.19 9.95
C PHE A 167 -23.87 -17.29 10.20
N ASP A 168 -24.01 -17.70 11.46
CA ASP A 168 -25.14 -18.50 11.92
C ASP A 168 -26.42 -17.65 12.09
N PRO A 169 -27.57 -18.29 12.42
CA PRO A 169 -28.81 -17.56 12.67
C PRO A 169 -28.73 -16.54 13.82
N ASP A 170 -27.80 -16.71 14.76
CA ASP A 170 -27.56 -15.81 15.88
C ASP A 170 -26.61 -14.65 15.49
N GLY A 171 -26.13 -14.64 14.24
CA GLY A 171 -25.23 -13.60 13.72
C GLY A 171 -23.77 -13.77 14.12
N ILE A 172 -23.34 -14.97 14.49
CA ILE A 172 -21.96 -15.26 14.88
C ILE A 172 -21.18 -15.83 13.69
N VAL A 173 -19.95 -15.34 13.47
CA VAL A 173 -19.05 -15.84 12.42
C VAL A 173 -18.69 -17.30 12.72
N LYS A 174 -18.98 -18.20 11.77
CA LYS A 174 -18.65 -19.63 11.86
C LYS A 174 -17.54 -20.05 10.92
N THR A 175 -17.39 -19.35 9.80
CA THR A 175 -16.38 -19.67 8.80
C THR A 175 -16.03 -18.42 8.00
N THR A 176 -14.78 -18.31 7.61
CA THR A 176 -14.32 -17.36 6.59
C THR A 176 -13.83 -18.13 5.37
N GLN A 177 -14.01 -17.55 4.19
CA GLN A 177 -13.53 -18.14 2.95
C GLN A 177 -13.05 -17.05 2.02
N VAL A 178 -11.83 -17.23 1.49
CA VAL A 178 -11.36 -16.44 0.36
C VAL A 178 -11.73 -17.15 -0.94
N SER A 179 -12.25 -16.40 -1.90
CA SER A 179 -12.47 -16.86 -3.27
C SER A 179 -11.86 -15.87 -4.27
N PRO A 180 -11.52 -16.29 -5.49
CA PRO A 180 -11.20 -15.35 -6.56
C PRO A 180 -12.36 -14.40 -6.82
N ASP A 181 -12.06 -13.19 -7.31
CA ASP A 181 -13.07 -12.25 -7.76
C ASP A 181 -13.51 -12.52 -9.22
N PRO A 182 -14.77 -12.90 -9.47
CA PRO A 182 -15.28 -13.15 -10.83
C PRO A 182 -15.25 -11.95 -11.77
N LEU A 183 -15.20 -10.70 -11.26
CA LEU A 183 -15.05 -9.50 -12.10
C LEU A 183 -13.67 -9.42 -12.76
N HIS A 184 -12.67 -10.04 -12.15
CA HIS A 184 -11.28 -10.01 -12.60
C HIS A 184 -10.81 -11.34 -13.19
N GLU A 185 -11.64 -12.39 -13.11
CA GLU A 185 -11.41 -13.63 -13.85
C GLU A 185 -11.53 -13.36 -15.35
N LYS A 186 -10.46 -13.63 -16.09
CA LYS A 186 -10.55 -13.76 -17.55
C LYS A 186 -11.43 -14.97 -17.82
N ARG A 187 -12.63 -14.73 -18.35
CA ARG A 187 -13.39 -15.79 -19.01
C ARG A 187 -12.61 -16.23 -20.24
N ASP A 188 -11.77 -17.23 -20.07
CA ASP A 188 -11.25 -18.00 -21.18
C ASP A 188 -12.43 -18.78 -21.76
N ASN A 189 -13.18 -18.15 -22.67
CA ASN A 189 -14.31 -18.75 -23.40
C ASN A 189 -13.80 -19.80 -24.44
N ASN A 190 -12.82 -20.63 -24.08
CA ASN A 190 -12.24 -21.65 -24.95
C ASN A 190 -12.87 -23.03 -24.72
N MET A 191 -14.20 -23.05 -24.58
CA MET A 191 -14.98 -24.28 -24.48
C MET A 191 -15.94 -24.35 -25.68
N PHE A 192 -15.39 -24.62 -26.86
CA PHE A 192 -15.88 -25.51 -27.94
C PHE A 192 -14.79 -25.69 -28.98
#